data_AF-A0A5P1FTE7-F1
#
_entry.id   AF-A0A5P1FTE7-F1
#
_cell.length_a   1.000
_cell.length_b   1.000
_cell.length_c   1.000
_cell.angle_alpha   90.00
_cell.angle_beta   90.00
_cell.angle_gamma   90.00
#
_symmetry.space_group_name_H-M   'P 1'
#
loop_
_entity.id
_entity.type
_entity.pdbx_description
1 polymer ?
#
loop_
_entity_poly.entity_id
_entity_poly.type
_entity_poly.pdbx_seq_one_letter_code
_entity_poly.pdbx_strand_id
1 'polypeptide(L)'
;MMHSVHTTLLYSVEALQEIVQWKRILKLQSPDGSSLSSPAITAVAYMKTGDSKSLEYLTNIVQRFRDHAPSQYPIDLVERIWAIDTIEILGIHHFKQDINLLDPILLY
;
A
#
# COMPACT_ATOMS: atom_id res chain seq x y z
N MET A 1 -22.73 -0.59 1.56
CA MET A 1 -21.89 0.32 0.74
C MET A 1 -20.40 0.13 1.04
N MET A 2 -19.96 0.20 2.32
CA MET A 2 -18.55 0.05 2.75
C MET A 2 -17.83 -1.25 2.33
N HIS A 3 -18.57 -2.32 2.04
CA HIS A 3 -18.03 -3.65 1.76
C HIS A 3 -18.18 -4.10 0.31
N SER A 4 -18.41 -3.14 -0.58
CA SER A 4 -18.69 -3.40 -2.00
C SER A 4 -17.77 -2.61 -2.94
N VAL A 5 -17.12 -1.57 -2.45
CA VAL A 5 -16.25 -0.66 -3.22
C VAL A 5 -15.13 -0.17 -2.29
N HIS A 6 -13.92 0.06 -2.82
CA HIS A 6 -12.87 0.75 -2.07
C HIS A 6 -13.33 2.16 -1.71
N THR A 7 -13.41 2.46 -0.40
CA THR A 7 -13.66 3.81 0.10
C THR A 7 -12.52 4.24 1.01
N THR A 8 -12.26 5.54 1.11
CA THR A 8 -11.25 6.11 2.03
C THR A 8 -11.54 5.78 3.49
N LEU A 9 -12.82 5.54 3.83
CA LEU A 9 -13.23 5.09 5.17
C LEU A 9 -12.58 3.74 5.55
N LEU A 10 -12.18 2.93 4.56
CA LEU A 10 -11.45 1.70 4.79
C LEU A 10 -10.05 1.93 5.38
N TYR A 11 -9.48 3.14 5.27
CA TYR A 11 -8.12 3.44 5.72
C TYR A 11 -7.97 3.61 7.25
N SER A 12 -9.08 3.69 8.00
CA SER A 12 -9.09 3.72 9.48
C SER A 12 -9.92 2.58 10.08
N VAL A 13 -10.03 1.47 9.34
CA VAL A 13 -10.87 0.33 9.71
C VAL A 13 -10.35 -0.42 10.94
N GLU A 14 -9.07 -0.27 11.27
CA GLU A 14 -8.48 -0.73 12.53
C GLU A 14 -9.12 -0.08 13.76
N ALA A 15 -9.71 1.11 13.62
CA ALA A 15 -10.48 1.77 14.68
C ALA A 15 -11.97 1.38 14.70
N LEU A 16 -12.45 0.68 13.67
CA LEU A 16 -13.87 0.32 13.47
C LEU A 16 -14.09 -1.20 13.47
N GLN A 17 -13.23 -1.96 14.15
CA GLN A 17 -13.14 -3.42 13.99
C GLN A 17 -14.44 -4.18 14.26
N GLU A 18 -15.30 -3.67 15.15
CA GLU A 18 -16.53 -4.34 15.58
C GLU A 18 -17.67 -4.25 14.56
N ILE A 19 -17.67 -3.23 13.70
CA ILE A 19 -18.71 -3.01 12.68
C ILE A 19 -18.27 -3.46 11.28
N VAL A 20 -17.01 -3.87 11.14
CA VAL A 20 -16.40 -4.23 9.85
C VAL A 20 -16.52 -5.73 9.58
N GLN A 21 -17.11 -6.07 8.44
CA GLN A 21 -17.13 -7.44 7.92
C GLN A 21 -15.82 -7.79 7.22
N TRP A 22 -14.82 -8.26 7.98
CA TRP A 22 -13.46 -8.56 7.51
C TRP A 22 -13.40 -9.52 6.31
N LYS A 23 -14.26 -10.53 6.26
CA LYS A 23 -14.36 -11.44 5.09
C LYS A 23 -14.75 -10.72 3.80
N ARG A 24 -15.40 -9.55 3.88
CA ARG A 24 -15.72 -8.73 2.70
C ARG A 24 -14.61 -7.74 2.38
N ILE A 25 -13.86 -7.28 3.38
CA ILE A 25 -12.63 -6.49 3.17
C ILE A 25 -11.62 -7.30 2.35
N LEU A 26 -11.46 -8.59 2.64
CA LEU A 26 -10.58 -9.47 1.87
C LEU A 26 -10.99 -9.63 0.38
N LYS A 27 -12.24 -9.34 0.01
CA LYS A 27 -12.63 -9.31 -1.41
C LYS A 27 -12.04 -8.12 -2.16
N LEU A 28 -11.55 -7.12 -1.44
CA LEU A 28 -10.89 -5.92 -1.93
C LEU A 28 -9.38 -5.96 -1.62
N GLN A 29 -8.84 -7.15 -1.33
CA GLN A 29 -7.41 -7.32 -1.06
C GLN A 29 -6.63 -7.10 -2.35
N SER A 30 -5.50 -6.40 -2.23
CA SER A 30 -4.54 -6.22 -3.31
C SER A 30 -3.87 -7.55 -3.68
N PRO A 31 -3.32 -7.68 -4.90
CA PRO A 31 -2.63 -8.90 -5.33
C PRO A 31 -1.48 -9.34 -4.41
N ASP A 32 -0.80 -8.39 -3.77
CA ASP A 32 0.31 -8.60 -2.84
C ASP A 32 -0.13 -9.06 -1.44
N GLY A 33 -1.44 -9.19 -1.20
CA GLY A 33 -2.00 -9.59 0.08
C GLY A 33 -2.33 -8.43 1.02
N SER A 34 -2.00 -7.18 0.64
CA SER A 34 -2.32 -6.02 1.45
C SER A 34 -3.80 -5.65 1.39
N SER A 35 -4.29 -5.06 2.48
CA SER A 35 -5.53 -4.28 2.48
C SER A 35 -5.19 -2.79 2.43
N LEU A 36 -5.50 -2.13 1.31
CA LEU A 36 -5.21 -0.71 1.07
C LEU A 36 -3.73 -0.33 1.26
N SER A 37 -2.81 -1.25 0.95
CA SER A 37 -1.38 -1.05 1.19
C SER A 37 -1.04 -0.70 2.64
N SER A 38 -1.93 -0.95 3.61
CA SER A 38 -1.75 -0.58 5.02
C SER A 38 -1.36 -1.80 5.86
N PRO A 39 -0.16 -1.83 6.45
CA PRO A 39 0.24 -2.89 7.37
C PRO A 39 -0.69 -3.04 8.57
N ALA A 40 -1.18 -1.92 9.15
CA ALA A 40 -2.08 -1.95 10.29
C ALA A 40 -3.41 -2.65 9.97
N ILE A 41 -4.06 -2.26 8.86
CA ILE A 41 -5.33 -2.88 8.45
C ILE A 41 -5.12 -4.35 8.09
N THR A 42 -4.02 -4.65 7.39
CA THR A 42 -3.70 -6.02 6.98
C THR A 42 -3.43 -6.92 8.19
N ALA A 43 -2.78 -6.41 9.24
CA ALA A 43 -2.60 -7.12 10.50
C ALA A 43 -3.93 -7.44 11.19
N VAL A 44 -4.85 -6.47 11.27
CA VAL A 44 -6.17 -6.74 11.85
C VAL A 44 -6.97 -7.73 10.99
N ALA A 45 -6.91 -7.60 9.65
CA ALA A 45 -7.55 -8.55 8.74
C ALA A 45 -7.03 -9.97 8.97
N TYR A 46 -5.71 -10.14 9.10
CA TYR A 46 -5.09 -11.42 9.45
C TYR A 46 -5.58 -11.94 10.81
N MET A 47 -5.53 -11.12 11.86
CA MET A 47 -5.97 -11.52 13.21
C MET A 47 -7.43 -11.97 13.26
N LYS A 48 -8.31 -11.40 12.41
CA LYS A 48 -9.75 -11.72 12.39
C LYS A 48 -10.11 -12.88 11.47
N THR A 49 -9.25 -13.26 10.51
CA THR A 49 -9.62 -14.19 9.44
C THR A 49 -8.64 -15.34 9.22
N GLY A 50 -7.38 -15.20 9.68
CA GLY A 50 -6.30 -16.15 9.39
C GLY A 50 -5.85 -16.15 7.93
N ASP A 51 -6.13 -15.10 7.17
CA ASP A 51 -5.81 -15.04 5.74
C ASP A 51 -4.31 -15.14 5.46
N SER A 52 -3.92 -16.14 4.66
CA SER A 52 -2.51 -16.46 4.38
C SER A 52 -1.79 -15.38 3.57
N LYS A 53 -2.49 -14.73 2.63
CA LYS A 53 -1.91 -13.63 1.84
C LYS A 53 -1.62 -12.39 2.68
N SER A 54 -2.50 -12.09 3.63
CA SER A 54 -2.27 -11.03 4.61
C SER A 54 -1.00 -11.30 5.43
N LEU A 55 -0.78 -12.55 5.84
CA LEU A 55 0.44 -12.94 6.54
C LEU A 55 1.69 -12.86 5.66
N GLU A 56 1.58 -13.26 4.39
CA GLU A 56 2.67 -13.14 3.41
C GLU A 56 3.09 -11.68 3.25
N TYR A 57 2.12 -10.78 3.04
CA TYR A 57 2.37 -9.33 2.98
C TYR A 57 3.09 -8.82 4.24
N LEU A 58 2.57 -9.12 5.44
CA LEU A 58 3.18 -8.67 6.71
C LEU A 58 4.58 -9.25 6.91
N THR A 59 4.81 -10.48 6.47
CA THR A 59 6.14 -11.11 6.51
C THR A 59 7.11 -10.35 5.61
N ASN A 60 6.68 -9.97 4.40
CA ASN A 60 7.49 -9.16 3.49
C ASN A 60 7.80 -7.78 4.07
N ILE A 61 6.86 -7.16 4.79
CA ILE A 61 7.08 -5.90 5.53
C ILE A 61 8.18 -6.09 6.58
N VAL A 62 8.06 -7.09 7.46
CA VAL A 62 9.06 -7.36 8.51
C VAL A 62 10.42 -7.73 7.91
N GLN A 63 10.47 -8.50 6.82
CA GLN A 63 11.72 -8.80 6.14
C GLN A 63 12.41 -7.54 5.60
N ARG A 64 11.64 -6.57 5.09
CA ARG A 64 12.17 -5.34 4.51
C ARG A 64 12.54 -4.29 5.56
N PHE A 65 11.68 -4.07 6.54
CA PHE A 65 11.79 -2.97 7.52
C PHE A 65 12.25 -3.43 8.91
N ARG A 66 12.41 -4.74 9.12
CA ARG A 66 12.88 -5.38 10.36
C ARG A 66 11.93 -5.17 11.53
N ASP A 67 12.16 -4.14 12.33
CA ASP A 67 11.52 -3.92 13.64
C ASP A 67 10.39 -2.88 13.61
N HIS A 68 10.11 -2.31 12.44
CA HIS A 68 9.05 -1.32 12.23
C HIS A 68 8.29 -1.59 10.93
N ALA A 69 7.15 -0.91 10.78
CA ALA A 69 6.37 -0.90 9.55
C ALA A 69 5.99 0.54 9.20
N PRO A 70 6.00 0.94 7.92
CA PRO A 70 5.45 2.21 7.50
C PRO A 70 3.92 2.22 7.65
N SER A 71 3.30 3.39 7.54
CA SER A 71 1.84 3.51 7.49
C SER A 71 1.24 2.97 6.18
N GLN A 72 2.03 2.96 5.10
CA GLN A 72 1.66 2.44 3.77
C GLN A 72 2.85 1.80 3.06
N TYR A 73 2.63 0.71 2.35
CA TYR A 73 3.62 0.06 1.48
C TYR A 73 2.95 -0.94 0.50
N PRO A 74 3.42 -1.05 -0.76
CA PRO A 74 4.40 -0.20 -1.41
C PRO A 74 3.82 1.18 -1.74
N ILE A 75 4.70 2.18 -1.90
CA ILE A 75 4.38 3.54 -2.38
C ILE A 75 5.25 3.92 -3.58
N ASP A 76 5.80 2.93 -4.27
CA ASP A 76 6.77 3.06 -5.36
C ASP A 76 6.27 3.94 -6.50
N LEU A 77 5.00 3.84 -6.88
CA LEU A 77 4.42 4.71 -7.90
C LEU A 77 4.41 6.19 -7.46
N VAL A 78 3.91 6.46 -6.24
CA VAL A 78 3.81 7.82 -5.70
C VAL A 78 5.21 8.42 -5.49
N GLU A 79 6.13 7.65 -4.91
CA GLU A 79 7.52 8.05 -4.69
C GLU A 79 8.21 8.45 -6.00
N ARG A 80 8.06 7.64 -7.06
CA ARG A 80 8.66 7.92 -8.37
C ARG A 80 8.04 9.15 -9.03
N ILE A 81 6.71 9.26 -9.04
CA ILE A 81 6.01 10.42 -9.62
C ILE A 81 6.44 11.70 -8.91
N TRP A 82 6.44 11.70 -7.58
CA TRP A 82 6.84 12.87 -6.79
C TRP A 82 8.30 13.25 -7.02
N ALA A 83 9.20 12.28 -7.15
CA ALA A 83 10.61 12.55 -7.47
C ALA A 83 10.76 13.22 -8.84
N ILE A 84 10.10 12.69 -9.87
CA ILE A 84 10.12 13.27 -11.23
C ILE A 84 9.55 14.69 -11.21
N ASP A 85 8.34 14.87 -10.68
CA ASP A 85 7.66 16.18 -10.60
C ASP A 85 8.52 17.22 -9.87
N THR A 86 9.14 16.83 -8.76
CA THR A 86 10.06 17.72 -8.01
C THR A 86 11.27 18.13 -8.83
N ILE A 87 11.90 17.19 -9.55
CA ILE A 87 13.08 17.50 -10.38
C ILE A 87 12.70 18.43 -11.55
N GLU A 88 11.57 18.18 -12.19
CA GLU A 88 11.07 18.99 -13.31
C GLU A 88 10.74 20.42 -12.85
N ILE A 89 9.99 20.56 -11.74
CA ILE A 89 9.62 21.87 -11.18
C ILE A 89 10.85 22.69 -10.77
N LEU A 90 11.86 22.04 -10.20
CA LEU A 90 13.09 22.72 -9.79
C LEU A 90 14.07 22.98 -10.94
N GLY A 91 13.83 22.43 -12.14
CA GLY A 91 14.70 22.60 -13.30
C GLY A 91 16.09 21.94 -13.16
N ILE A 92 16.21 20.91 -12.30
CA ILE A 92 17.51 20.29 -11.99
C ILE A 92 17.82 19.18 -13.01
N HIS A 93 18.28 19.59 -14.20
CA HIS A 93 18.47 18.68 -15.34
C HIS A 93 19.61 17.64 -15.21
N HIS A 94 20.37 17.66 -14.11
CA HIS A 94 21.44 16.69 -13.86
C HIS A 94 20.90 15.25 -13.76
N PHE A 95 19.64 15.07 -13.34
CA PHE A 95 19.01 13.77 -13.12
C PHE A 95 18.20 13.24 -14.33
N LYS A 96 18.35 13.83 -15.53
CA LYS A 96 17.58 13.41 -16.72
C LYS A 96 17.74 11.92 -17.06
N GLN A 97 18.92 11.36 -16.85
CA GLN A 97 19.15 9.92 -17.09
C GLN A 97 18.41 9.05 -16.08
N ASP A 98 18.35 9.47 -14.81
CA ASP A 98 17.63 8.76 -13.75
C ASP A 98 16.11 8.81 -13.99
N ILE A 99 15.57 9.95 -14.45
CA ILE A 99 14.15 10.10 -14.81
C ILE A 99 13.75 9.13 -15.92
N ASN A 100 14.56 9.00 -16.98
CA ASN A 100 14.27 8.10 -18.09
C ASN A 100 14.25 6.61 -17.67
N LEU A 101 14.90 6.24 -16.56
CA LEU A 101 14.84 4.89 -15.99
C LEU A 101 13.55 4.65 -15.19
N LEU A 102 12.86 5.72 -14.77
CA LEU A 102 11.61 5.67 -14.01
C LEU A 102 10.37 5.70 -14.92
N ASP A 103 10.47 6.29 -16.11
CA ASP A 103 9.39 6.46 -17.10
C ASP A 103 8.68 5.16 -17.58
N PRO A 104 9.37 4.03 -17.83
CA PRO A 104 8.71 2.82 -18.37
C PRO A 104 7.65 2.21 -17.45
N ILE A 105 7.64 2.60 -16.17
CA ILE A 105 6.73 2.06 -15.14
C ILE A 105 5.44 2.88 -15.04
N LEU A 106 5.42 4.12 -15.55
CA LEU A 106 4.25 5.01 -15.52
C LEU A 106 3.21 4.69 -16.62
N LEU A 107 3.53 3.79 -17.55
CA LEU A 107 2.68 3.40 -18.69
C LEU A 107 1.85 2.12 -18.44
N TYR A 108 1.87 1.55 -17.23
CA TYR A 108 1.06 0.40 -16.83
C TYR A 108 -0.07 0.76 -15.87
#